data_AF-A0A2K9PWK8-F1
#
_entry.id   AF-A0A2K9PWK8-F1
#
_cell.length_a   1.000
_cell.length_b   1.000
_cell.length_c   1.000
_cell.angle_alpha   90.00
_cell.angle_beta   90.00
_cell.angle_gamma   90.00
#
_symmetry.space_group_name_H-M   'P 1'
#
loop_
_entity.id
_entity.type
_entity.pdbx_description
1 polymer ?
#
loop_
_entity_poly.entity_id
_entity_poly.type
_entity_poly.pdbx_seq_one_letter_code
_entity_poly.pdbx_strand_id
1 'polypeptide(L)'
;MEQDILTYSKLQEKLDLNEDLQRSDFDKIISMLTIEKDDTWIYNGEIYSEEVELKNLKFRNLKLNFLNLSGFDFSGSEFQNVEFSDCILVRSIFDKVKMVDCKFERCNFTFTYLTNSNFVNTLFKNLDCYCSYFKWLDLKNCEWHYLNFRSHMLGNTDFSDCSWRDVRFLGNGEFTGLTFPKGYENSDDHESDFVYKK
;
A
#
# COMPACT_ATOMS: atom_id res chain seq x y z
N MET A 1 2.73 27.33 -13.33
CA MET A 1 3.63 26.28 -13.83
C MET A 1 2.91 24.98 -13.62
N GLU A 2 2.75 24.20 -14.67
CA GLU A 2 2.17 22.86 -14.57
C GLU A 2 3.17 22.00 -13.79
N GLN A 3 2.72 21.37 -12.69
CA GLN A 3 3.59 20.46 -11.93
C GLN A 3 3.89 19.25 -12.83
N ASP A 4 5.17 18.97 -13.04
CA ASP A 4 5.55 17.86 -13.89
C ASP A 4 5.53 16.56 -13.06
N ILE A 5 4.95 15.50 -13.59
CA ILE A 5 4.88 14.21 -12.88
C ILE A 5 6.20 13.44 -13.10
N LEU A 6 6.77 12.88 -12.02
CA LEU A 6 7.94 12.01 -12.09
C LEU A 6 7.55 10.60 -12.50
N THR A 7 7.47 10.38 -13.80
CA THR A 7 7.22 9.05 -14.37
C THR A 7 8.48 8.18 -14.36
N TYR A 8 8.29 6.87 -14.32
CA TYR A 8 9.39 5.92 -14.43
C TYR A 8 10.29 6.18 -15.64
N SER A 9 9.72 6.50 -16.81
CA SER A 9 10.50 6.80 -18.03
C SER A 9 11.47 7.97 -17.82
N LYS A 10 11.05 9.02 -17.11
CA LYS A 10 11.91 10.18 -16.81
C LYS A 10 12.97 9.82 -15.78
N LEU A 11 12.60 9.05 -14.75
CA LEU A 11 13.56 8.58 -13.74
C LEU A 11 14.61 7.66 -14.37
N GLN A 12 14.18 6.81 -15.31
CA GLN A 12 15.04 5.89 -16.03
C GLN A 12 16.12 6.64 -16.80
N GLU A 13 15.75 7.67 -17.56
CA GLU A 13 16.70 8.51 -18.28
C GLU A 13 17.62 9.31 -17.35
N LYS A 14 17.07 9.86 -16.26
CA LYS A 14 17.82 10.73 -15.33
C LYS A 14 18.79 9.99 -14.43
N LEU A 15 18.47 8.76 -14.03
CA LEU A 15 19.20 7.98 -13.03
C LEU A 15 19.84 6.71 -13.59
N ASP A 16 19.74 6.48 -14.90
CA ASP A 16 20.24 5.30 -15.60
C ASP A 16 19.71 4.01 -14.96
N LEU A 17 18.37 3.92 -14.84
CA LEU A 17 17.71 2.80 -14.17
C LEU A 17 17.51 1.62 -15.12
N ASN A 18 17.67 0.42 -14.59
CA ASN A 18 17.36 -0.83 -15.31
C ASN A 18 15.89 -1.20 -15.12
N GLU A 19 15.33 -1.97 -16.06
CA GLU A 19 13.97 -2.51 -15.95
C GLU A 19 13.76 -3.32 -14.66
N ASP A 20 14.76 -4.13 -14.27
CA ASP A 20 14.76 -4.88 -13.02
C ASP A 20 15.30 -4.01 -11.87
N LEU A 21 14.44 -3.14 -11.35
CA LEU A 21 14.78 -2.22 -10.27
C LEU A 21 15.31 -2.95 -9.04
N GLN A 22 16.44 -2.46 -8.53
CA GLN A 22 17.07 -2.95 -7.30
C GLN A 22 16.80 -1.99 -6.14
N ARG A 23 17.03 -2.46 -4.91
CA ARG A 23 16.89 -1.62 -3.71
C ARG A 23 17.70 -0.32 -3.79
N SER A 24 18.88 -0.34 -4.42
CA SER A 24 19.72 0.85 -4.64
C SER A 24 19.09 1.87 -5.60
N ASP A 25 18.22 1.43 -6.51
CA ASP A 25 17.55 2.34 -7.44
C ASP A 25 16.48 3.15 -6.72
N PHE A 26 15.80 2.56 -5.73
CA PHE A 26 14.93 3.31 -4.83
C PHE A 26 15.70 4.33 -3.99
N ASP A 27 16.92 4.02 -3.53
CA ASP A 27 17.76 5.01 -2.85
C ASP A 27 18.08 6.20 -3.77
N LYS A 28 18.43 5.93 -5.03
CA LYS A 28 18.70 6.99 -6.02
C LYS A 28 17.46 7.86 -6.22
N ILE A 29 16.30 7.24 -6.47
CA ILE A 29 15.04 7.95 -6.68
C ILE A 29 14.74 8.83 -5.46
N ILE A 30 14.76 8.28 -4.25
CA ILE A 30 14.46 9.02 -3.01
C ILE A 30 15.49 10.13 -2.76
N SER A 31 16.78 9.88 -3.02
CA SER A 31 17.82 10.90 -2.92
C SER A 31 17.66 12.04 -3.94
N MET A 32 16.89 11.81 -5.02
CA MET A 32 16.56 12.84 -5.98
C MET A 32 15.44 13.77 -5.45
N LEU A 33 14.60 13.28 -4.55
CA LEU A 33 13.45 14.02 -3.98
C LEU A 33 13.85 14.96 -2.82
N THR A 34 15.10 15.38 -2.70
CA THR A 34 15.65 15.97 -1.45
C THR A 34 15.05 17.27 -0.91
N ILE A 35 14.10 17.92 -1.59
CA ILE A 35 13.47 19.15 -1.08
C ILE A 35 11.95 19.04 -1.21
N GLU A 36 11.29 18.77 -0.09
CA GLU A 36 9.85 18.92 0.08
C GLU A 36 9.55 20.39 0.39
N LYS A 37 8.69 21.03 -0.41
CA LYS A 37 8.15 22.35 -0.12
C LYS A 37 6.69 22.41 -0.58
N ASP A 38 5.78 22.68 0.35
CA ASP A 38 4.36 22.93 0.07
C ASP A 38 3.77 21.90 -0.91
N ASP A 39 3.79 20.63 -0.53
CA ASP A 39 3.25 19.51 -1.32
C ASP A 39 3.91 19.35 -2.71
N THR A 40 5.19 19.71 -2.85
CA THR A 40 5.97 19.54 -4.09
C THR A 40 7.42 19.16 -3.83
N TRP A 41 7.99 18.39 -4.75
CA TRP A 41 9.41 18.02 -4.73
C TRP A 41 10.21 18.93 -5.65
N ILE A 42 11.32 19.50 -5.16
CA ILE A 42 12.24 20.30 -5.99
C ILE A 42 13.53 19.53 -6.24
N TYR A 43 13.85 19.31 -7.52
CA TYR A 43 15.11 18.70 -7.95
C TYR A 43 15.74 19.52 -9.08
N ASN A 44 17.01 19.92 -8.92
CA ASN A 44 17.75 20.74 -9.89
C ASN A 44 17.01 22.02 -10.35
N GLY A 45 16.15 22.58 -9.50
CA GLY A 45 15.36 23.78 -9.80
C GLY A 45 14.02 23.51 -10.52
N GLU A 46 13.71 22.25 -10.83
CA GLU A 46 12.42 21.81 -11.36
C GLU A 46 11.48 21.41 -10.23
N ILE A 47 10.19 21.76 -10.36
CA ILE A 47 9.13 21.44 -9.39
C ILE A 47 8.34 20.25 -9.93
N TYR A 48 8.20 19.21 -9.10
CA TYR A 48 7.46 18.00 -9.41
C TYR A 48 6.23 17.85 -8.52
N SER A 49 5.23 17.10 -9.00
CA SER A 49 4.10 16.66 -8.19
C SER A 49 4.58 15.83 -6.98
N GLU A 50 3.76 15.73 -5.92
CA GLU A 50 4.00 14.79 -4.80
C GLU A 50 4.15 13.34 -5.27
N GLU A 51 3.54 13.02 -6.41
CA GLU A 51 3.44 11.67 -6.94
C GLU A 51 4.66 11.26 -7.78
N VAL A 52 5.18 10.08 -7.47
CA VAL A 52 6.21 9.39 -8.25
C VAL A 52 5.58 8.15 -8.88
N GLU A 53 5.48 8.12 -10.20
CA GLU A 53 4.78 7.05 -10.91
C GLU A 53 5.73 5.91 -11.28
N LEU A 54 5.60 4.79 -10.59
CA LEU A 54 6.23 3.50 -10.85
C LEU A 54 5.19 2.46 -11.30
N LYS A 55 4.37 2.86 -12.28
CA LYS A 55 3.23 2.12 -12.80
C LYS A 55 3.63 1.00 -13.78
N ASN A 56 2.89 -0.10 -13.75
CA ASN A 56 3.03 -1.23 -14.67
C ASN A 56 4.45 -1.84 -14.72
N LEU A 57 5.18 -1.78 -13.61
CA LEU A 57 6.52 -2.34 -13.47
C LEU A 57 6.49 -3.73 -12.84
N LYS A 58 7.62 -4.42 -12.90
CA LYS A 58 7.80 -5.73 -12.26
C LYS A 58 8.87 -5.62 -11.18
N PHE A 59 8.51 -5.99 -9.97
CA PHE A 59 9.40 -6.00 -8.81
C PHE A 59 9.59 -7.43 -8.32
N ARG A 60 10.84 -7.88 -8.22
CA ARG A 60 11.16 -9.28 -7.92
C ARG A 60 12.27 -9.36 -6.89
N ASN A 61 12.06 -10.15 -5.83
CA ASN A 61 13.10 -10.48 -4.85
C ASN A 61 13.73 -9.24 -4.17
N LEU A 62 12.90 -8.26 -3.79
CA LEU A 62 13.36 -7.00 -3.21
C LEU A 62 13.09 -6.93 -1.71
N LYS A 63 13.99 -6.25 -1.00
CA LYS A 63 13.80 -5.86 0.41
C LYS A 63 13.85 -4.35 0.52
N LEU A 64 12.68 -3.74 0.52
CA LEU A 64 12.46 -2.31 0.59
C LEU A 64 12.28 -1.93 2.07
N ASN A 65 13.39 -1.92 2.81
CA ASN A 65 13.35 -1.63 4.25
C ASN A 65 13.67 -0.15 4.51
N PHE A 66 12.95 0.44 5.46
CA PHE A 66 13.16 1.81 5.98
C PHE A 66 13.05 2.93 4.92
N LEU A 67 12.27 2.70 3.87
CA LEU A 67 12.08 3.69 2.81
C LEU A 67 10.87 4.59 3.08
N ASN A 68 11.03 5.87 2.74
CA ASN A 68 9.89 6.76 2.55
C ASN A 68 9.44 6.66 1.08
N LEU A 69 8.29 6.04 0.88
CA LEU A 69 7.63 5.81 -0.41
C LEU A 69 6.27 6.51 -0.42
N SER A 70 6.12 7.59 0.36
CA SER A 70 4.88 8.36 0.41
C SER A 70 4.58 8.98 -0.95
N GLY A 71 3.31 8.91 -1.37
CA GLY A 71 2.87 9.41 -2.68
C GLY A 71 3.34 8.60 -3.89
N PHE A 72 4.07 7.50 -3.71
CA PHE A 72 4.46 6.65 -4.86
C PHE A 72 3.24 5.91 -5.42
N ASP A 73 3.10 5.95 -6.73
CA ASP A 73 2.05 5.26 -7.47
C ASP A 73 2.60 4.03 -8.16
N PHE A 74 2.26 2.86 -7.62
CA PHE A 74 2.63 1.54 -8.11
C PHE A 74 1.51 0.89 -8.94
N SER A 75 0.55 1.65 -9.45
CA SER A 75 -0.64 1.10 -10.08
C SER A 75 -0.33 0.16 -11.24
N GLY A 76 -1.02 -0.98 -11.27
CA GLY A 76 -0.85 -2.00 -12.31
C GLY A 76 0.45 -2.80 -12.22
N SER A 77 1.32 -2.53 -11.25
CA SER A 77 2.60 -3.23 -11.09
C SER A 77 2.45 -4.64 -10.52
N GLU A 78 3.42 -5.49 -10.82
CA GLU A 78 3.50 -6.87 -10.34
C GLU A 78 4.66 -7.01 -9.34
N PHE A 79 4.38 -7.56 -8.17
CA PHE A 79 5.34 -7.81 -7.10
C PHE A 79 5.44 -9.31 -6.84
N GLN A 80 6.66 -9.84 -6.87
CA GLN A 80 6.93 -11.23 -6.50
C GLN A 80 8.06 -11.29 -5.49
N ASN A 81 7.81 -11.89 -4.34
CA ASN A 81 8.81 -12.04 -3.27
C ASN A 81 9.42 -10.68 -2.86
N VAL A 82 8.55 -9.69 -2.58
CA VAL A 82 8.96 -8.35 -2.16
C VAL A 82 8.59 -8.13 -0.70
N GLU A 83 9.57 -7.71 0.10
CA GLU A 83 9.40 -7.34 1.50
C GLU A 83 9.46 -5.82 1.65
N PHE A 84 8.43 -5.25 2.27
CA PHE A 84 8.41 -3.88 2.77
C PHE A 84 8.43 -3.96 4.29
N SER A 85 9.50 -3.46 4.92
CA SER A 85 9.57 -3.40 6.39
C SER A 85 9.93 -2.02 6.88
N ASP A 86 9.17 -1.53 7.86
CA ASP A 86 9.41 -0.21 8.49
C ASP A 86 9.36 0.94 7.46
N CYS A 87 8.52 0.81 6.42
CA CYS A 87 8.36 1.82 5.38
C CYS A 87 7.25 2.82 5.69
N ILE A 88 7.42 4.03 5.19
CA ILE A 88 6.38 5.07 5.17
C ILE A 88 5.74 5.02 3.79
N LEU A 89 4.46 4.65 3.72
CA LEU A 89 3.69 4.46 2.50
C LEU A 89 2.46 5.38 2.48
N VAL A 90 2.55 6.52 3.15
CA VAL A 90 1.45 7.46 3.29
C VAL A 90 1.00 7.97 1.92
N ARG A 91 -0.31 7.92 1.64
CA ARG A 91 -0.90 8.30 0.34
C ARG A 91 -0.33 7.55 -0.89
N SER A 92 0.40 6.45 -0.69
CA SER A 92 0.84 5.63 -1.83
C SER A 92 -0.35 4.92 -2.48
N ILE A 93 -0.18 4.55 -3.75
CA ILE A 93 -1.22 3.94 -4.56
C ILE A 93 -0.75 2.56 -5.02
N PHE A 94 -1.53 1.53 -4.69
CA PHE A 94 -1.34 0.14 -5.10
C PHE A 94 -2.61 -0.39 -5.77
N ASP A 95 -3.22 0.43 -6.63
CA ASP A 95 -4.40 0.02 -7.38
C ASP A 95 -4.04 -0.96 -8.49
N LYS A 96 -4.86 -1.99 -8.68
CA LYS A 96 -4.71 -3.01 -9.74
C LYS A 96 -3.37 -3.75 -9.71
N VAL A 97 -2.71 -3.81 -8.55
CA VAL A 97 -1.46 -4.55 -8.41
C VAL A 97 -1.71 -6.05 -8.33
N LYS A 98 -0.68 -6.81 -8.68
CA LYS A 98 -0.61 -8.24 -8.36
C LYS A 98 0.55 -8.48 -7.42
N MET A 99 0.31 -9.13 -6.29
CA MET A 99 1.36 -9.46 -5.32
C MET A 99 1.36 -10.94 -5.01
N VAL A 100 2.53 -11.56 -5.15
CA VAL A 100 2.73 -12.99 -4.87
C VAL A 100 3.90 -13.14 -3.91
N ASP A 101 3.68 -13.87 -2.82
CA ASP A 101 4.70 -14.13 -1.79
C ASP A 101 5.31 -12.84 -1.20
N CYS A 102 4.50 -11.80 -1.03
CA CYS A 102 4.97 -10.49 -0.55
C CYS A 102 4.71 -10.29 0.94
N LYS A 103 5.37 -9.29 1.53
CA LYS A 103 5.23 -8.98 2.95
C LYS A 103 5.27 -7.48 3.21
N PHE A 104 4.35 -7.02 4.05
CA PHE A 104 4.35 -5.70 4.67
C PHE A 104 4.44 -5.85 6.18
N GLU A 105 5.47 -5.29 6.80
CA GLU A 105 5.65 -5.36 8.26
C GLU A 105 6.04 -3.99 8.84
N ARG A 106 5.28 -3.52 9.85
CA ARG A 106 5.54 -2.24 10.54
C ARG A 106 5.53 -1.02 9.60
N CYS A 107 4.74 -1.06 8.53
CA CYS A 107 4.63 0.05 7.59
C CYS A 107 3.47 0.99 7.95
N ASN A 108 3.62 2.26 7.60
CA ASN A 108 2.55 3.25 7.69
C ASN A 108 1.76 3.31 6.37
N PHE A 109 0.51 2.86 6.39
CA PHE A 109 -0.44 2.81 5.27
C PHE A 109 -1.51 3.91 5.36
N THR A 110 -1.23 4.99 6.10
CA THR A 110 -2.19 6.08 6.29
C THR A 110 -2.57 6.71 4.95
N PHE A 111 -3.87 6.77 4.65
CA PHE A 111 -4.40 7.23 3.35
C PHE A 111 -3.90 6.44 2.12
N THR A 112 -3.39 5.22 2.28
CA THR A 112 -2.99 4.37 1.15
C THR A 112 -4.20 3.87 0.38
N TYR A 113 -4.07 3.79 -0.95
CA TYR A 113 -5.08 3.25 -1.86
C TYR A 113 -4.69 1.86 -2.34
N LEU A 114 -5.63 0.93 -2.20
CA LEU A 114 -5.45 -0.47 -2.56
C LEU A 114 -6.79 -0.99 -3.10
N THR A 115 -7.02 -0.81 -4.40
CA THR A 115 -8.29 -1.20 -5.03
C THR A 115 -8.10 -2.08 -6.26
N ASN A 116 -9.04 -3.02 -6.47
CA ASN A 116 -9.04 -3.92 -7.63
C ASN A 116 -7.74 -4.74 -7.76
N SER A 117 -7.14 -5.10 -6.62
CA SER A 117 -5.81 -5.70 -6.55
C SER A 117 -5.88 -7.16 -6.13
N ASN A 118 -4.91 -7.95 -6.59
CA ASN A 118 -4.82 -9.39 -6.31
C ASN A 118 -3.59 -9.68 -5.42
N PHE A 119 -3.82 -10.45 -4.37
CA PHE A 119 -2.79 -10.87 -3.42
C PHE A 119 -2.83 -12.38 -3.22
N VAL A 120 -1.66 -13.01 -3.34
CA VAL A 120 -1.47 -14.44 -3.09
C VAL A 120 -0.32 -14.60 -2.10
N ASN A 121 -0.54 -15.37 -1.04
CA ASN A 121 0.49 -15.66 -0.02
C ASN A 121 1.13 -14.38 0.56
N THR A 122 0.33 -13.35 0.81
CA THR A 122 0.85 -12.04 1.27
C THR A 122 0.57 -11.84 2.75
N LEU A 123 1.59 -11.39 3.48
CA LEU A 123 1.51 -11.07 4.91
C LEU A 123 1.39 -9.55 5.12
N PHE A 124 0.33 -9.13 5.83
CA PHE A 124 0.14 -7.77 6.33
C PHE A 124 0.26 -7.79 7.85
N LYS A 125 1.34 -7.21 8.40
CA LYS A 125 1.64 -7.30 9.83
C LYS A 125 1.94 -5.94 10.45
N ASN A 126 1.22 -5.61 11.52
CA ASN A 126 1.46 -4.42 12.33
C ASN A 126 1.51 -3.14 11.49
N LEU A 127 0.51 -2.97 10.61
CA LEU A 127 0.37 -1.81 9.74
C LEU A 127 -0.52 -0.76 10.40
N ASP A 128 -0.18 0.51 10.17
CA ASP A 128 -1.09 1.62 10.46
C ASP A 128 -1.96 1.90 9.24
N CYS A 129 -3.23 1.50 9.29
CA CYS A 129 -4.17 1.59 8.18
C CYS A 129 -5.18 2.74 8.34
N TYR A 130 -4.82 3.82 9.05
CA TYR A 130 -5.72 4.95 9.26
C TYR A 130 -6.21 5.57 7.94
N CYS A 131 -7.53 5.70 7.78
CA CYS A 131 -8.17 6.26 6.57
C CYS A 131 -7.67 5.64 5.25
N SER A 132 -7.31 4.36 5.28
CA SER A 132 -6.86 3.63 4.10
C SER A 132 -8.02 2.97 3.36
N TYR A 133 -7.83 2.74 2.06
CA TYR A 133 -8.85 2.25 1.14
C TYR A 133 -8.49 0.87 0.63
N PHE A 134 -9.25 -0.14 1.03
CA PHE A 134 -9.02 -1.54 0.71
C PHE A 134 -10.30 -2.13 0.12
N LYS A 135 -10.47 -2.04 -1.19
CA LYS A 135 -11.74 -2.42 -1.85
C LYS A 135 -11.54 -3.30 -3.08
N TRP A 136 -12.46 -4.25 -3.28
CA TRP A 136 -12.42 -5.17 -4.42
C TRP A 136 -11.10 -5.94 -4.49
N LEU A 137 -10.67 -6.46 -3.34
CA LEU A 137 -9.44 -7.24 -3.28
C LEU A 137 -9.74 -8.72 -3.52
N ASP A 138 -8.92 -9.34 -4.34
CA ASP A 138 -8.86 -10.80 -4.49
C ASP A 138 -7.72 -11.32 -3.61
N LEU A 139 -8.07 -12.00 -2.53
CA LEU A 139 -7.15 -12.42 -1.48
C LEU A 139 -7.12 -13.94 -1.39
N LYS A 140 -5.96 -14.52 -1.68
CA LYS A 140 -5.74 -15.96 -1.58
C LYS A 140 -4.63 -16.26 -0.60
N ASN A 141 -4.91 -17.09 0.41
CA ASN A 141 -3.96 -17.51 1.43
C ASN A 141 -3.17 -16.32 2.03
N CYS A 142 -3.87 -15.23 2.38
CA CYS A 142 -3.25 -14.03 2.94
C CYS A 142 -3.37 -13.98 4.47
N GLU A 143 -2.34 -13.45 5.12
CA GLU A 143 -2.25 -13.38 6.58
C GLU A 143 -2.31 -11.92 7.05
N TRP A 144 -3.16 -11.64 8.05
CA TRP A 144 -3.37 -10.29 8.57
C TRP A 144 -3.19 -10.29 10.08
N HIS A 145 -2.12 -9.68 10.55
CA HIS A 145 -1.65 -9.81 11.94
C HIS A 145 -1.49 -8.45 12.62
N TYR A 146 -2.09 -8.30 13.80
CA TYR A 146 -1.95 -7.11 14.65
C TYR A 146 -2.35 -5.82 13.94
N LEU A 147 -3.52 -5.81 13.30
CA LEU A 147 -3.98 -4.67 12.51
C LEU A 147 -5.11 -3.94 13.22
N ASN A 148 -5.07 -2.62 13.12
CA ASN A 148 -6.11 -1.75 13.63
C ASN A 148 -6.64 -0.88 12.49
N PHE A 149 -7.85 -1.19 12.05
CA PHE A 149 -8.53 -0.44 11.01
C PHE A 149 -9.33 0.70 11.63
N ARG A 150 -8.73 1.89 11.67
CA ARG A 150 -9.39 3.11 12.14
C ARG A 150 -9.84 3.99 10.98
N SER A 151 -11.10 4.41 11.00
CA SER A 151 -11.69 5.24 9.93
C SER A 151 -11.52 4.62 8.55
N HIS A 152 -11.58 3.30 8.48
CA HIS A 152 -11.17 2.51 7.32
C HIS A 152 -12.27 2.45 6.27
N MET A 153 -11.87 2.21 5.03
CA MET A 153 -12.80 1.88 3.95
C MET A 153 -12.47 0.50 3.40
N LEU A 154 -12.97 -0.53 4.09
CA LEU A 154 -12.94 -1.91 3.62
C LEU A 154 -14.28 -2.21 2.94
N GLY A 155 -14.28 -2.80 1.75
CA GLY A 155 -15.56 -3.11 1.12
C GLY A 155 -15.42 -3.97 -0.10
N ASN A 156 -16.43 -4.79 -0.35
CA ASN A 156 -16.52 -5.66 -1.53
C ASN A 156 -15.30 -6.59 -1.65
N THR A 157 -14.87 -7.18 -0.53
CA THR A 157 -13.68 -8.02 -0.42
C THR A 157 -14.02 -9.27 0.37
N ASP A 158 -13.61 -10.43 -0.14
CA ASP A 158 -13.78 -11.71 0.52
C ASP A 158 -12.48 -12.13 1.24
N PHE A 159 -12.54 -12.24 2.57
CA PHE A 159 -11.42 -12.70 3.41
C PHE A 159 -11.57 -14.18 3.84
N SER A 160 -12.48 -14.94 3.25
CA SER A 160 -12.78 -16.31 3.69
C SER A 160 -11.59 -17.29 3.57
N ASP A 161 -10.64 -17.03 2.67
CA ASP A 161 -9.37 -17.76 2.50
C ASP A 161 -8.18 -17.09 3.19
N CYS A 162 -8.43 -16.11 4.07
CA CYS A 162 -7.39 -15.44 4.84
C CYS A 162 -7.35 -15.96 6.28
N SER A 163 -6.23 -15.70 6.98
CA SER A 163 -6.13 -15.87 8.43
C SER A 163 -5.93 -14.53 9.12
N TRP A 164 -6.72 -14.26 10.14
CA TRP A 164 -6.60 -13.04 10.94
C TRP A 164 -6.15 -13.37 12.36
N ARG A 165 -5.20 -12.58 12.86
CA ARG A 165 -4.74 -12.62 14.24
C ARG A 165 -4.70 -11.20 14.80
N ASP A 166 -5.43 -10.95 15.88
CA ASP A 166 -5.47 -9.64 16.54
C ASP A 166 -5.78 -8.50 15.55
N VAL A 167 -6.79 -8.71 14.69
CA VAL A 167 -7.34 -7.68 13.79
C VAL A 167 -8.52 -7.01 14.49
N ARG A 168 -8.55 -5.67 14.47
CA ARG A 168 -9.60 -4.87 15.12
C ARG A 168 -10.12 -3.80 14.18
N PHE A 169 -11.40 -3.47 14.32
CA PHE A 169 -12.06 -2.38 13.62
C PHE A 169 -12.48 -1.33 14.63
N LEU A 170 -11.89 -0.13 14.55
CA LEU A 170 -12.18 0.95 15.48
C LEU A 170 -12.78 2.16 14.75
N GLY A 171 -13.87 2.70 15.31
CA GLY A 171 -14.58 3.84 14.75
C GLY A 171 -15.38 3.51 13.49
N ASN A 172 -15.82 4.55 12.80
CA ASN A 172 -16.71 4.41 11.65
C ASN A 172 -15.96 3.81 10.46
N GLY A 173 -16.51 2.75 9.87
CA GLY A 173 -15.98 2.12 8.67
C GLY A 173 -17.10 1.56 7.79
N GLU A 174 -16.78 1.35 6.52
CA GLU A 174 -17.66 0.64 5.60
C GLU A 174 -17.43 -0.88 5.74
N PHE A 175 -18.50 -1.67 5.68
CA PHE A 175 -18.42 -3.15 5.66
C PHE A 175 -19.21 -3.77 4.50
N THR A 176 -19.70 -2.94 3.60
CA THR A 176 -20.54 -3.38 2.47
C THR A 176 -19.79 -4.40 1.63
N GLY A 177 -20.39 -5.57 1.42
CA GLY A 177 -19.80 -6.63 0.59
C GLY A 177 -18.57 -7.30 1.19
N LEU A 178 -18.33 -7.20 2.49
CA LEU A 178 -17.26 -7.92 3.16
C LEU A 178 -17.67 -9.32 3.59
N THR A 179 -16.76 -10.28 3.42
CA THR A 179 -16.84 -11.60 4.04
C THR A 179 -15.64 -11.79 4.96
N PHE A 180 -15.87 -12.20 6.20
CA PHE A 180 -14.82 -12.43 7.19
C PHE A 180 -14.22 -13.84 7.09
N PRO A 181 -12.97 -14.05 7.57
CA PRO A 181 -12.40 -15.38 7.72
C PRO A 181 -13.27 -16.30 8.59
N LYS A 182 -13.22 -17.60 8.33
CA LYS A 182 -13.88 -18.58 9.22
C LYS A 182 -13.29 -18.53 10.62
N GLY A 183 -14.16 -18.51 11.63
CA GLY A 183 -13.76 -18.50 13.04
C GLY A 183 -13.24 -17.16 13.54
N TYR A 184 -13.34 -16.08 12.74
CA TYR A 184 -13.12 -14.74 13.26
C TYR A 184 -14.27 -14.34 14.19
N GLU A 185 -13.95 -14.17 15.47
CA GLU A 185 -14.83 -13.58 16.48
C GLU A 185 -14.36 -12.15 16.70
N ASN A 186 -15.23 -11.16 16.43
CA ASN A 186 -14.89 -9.76 16.67
C ASN A 186 -14.84 -9.54 18.19
N SER A 187 -13.64 -9.37 18.75
CA SER A 187 -13.45 -9.33 20.21
C SER A 187 -13.98 -8.06 20.88
N ASP A 188 -14.39 -7.05 20.10
CA ASP A 188 -14.93 -5.79 20.59
C ASP A 188 -16.46 -5.74 20.39
N ASP A 189 -17.17 -6.62 21.10
CA ASP A 189 -18.61 -6.50 21.40
C ASP A 189 -18.86 -5.36 22.41
N HIS A 190 -18.40 -4.15 22.07
CA HIS A 190 -18.99 -2.94 22.61
C HIS A 190 -20.03 -2.46 21.60
N GLU A 191 -21.27 -2.89 21.85
CA GLU A 191 -22.50 -2.36 21.30
C GLU A 191 -22.39 -0.85 20.99
N SER A 192 -22.36 -0.45 19.71
CA SER A 192 -23.18 0.67 19.21
C SER A 192 -23.10 0.98 17.71
N ASP A 193 -22.05 0.63 16.97
CA ASP A 193 -21.84 1.28 15.65
C ASP A 193 -22.01 0.38 14.40
N PHE A 194 -22.14 -0.93 14.55
CA PHE A 194 -22.38 -1.83 13.41
C PHE A 194 -23.88 -1.98 13.12
N VAL A 195 -24.50 -0.96 12.54
CA VAL A 195 -25.79 -1.16 11.86
C VAL A 195 -25.51 -1.93 10.57
N TYR A 196 -25.60 -3.26 10.64
CA TYR A 196 -25.69 -4.12 9.48
C TYR A 196 -26.94 -3.73 8.67
N LYS A 197 -26.79 -2.85 7.67
CA LYS A 197 -27.78 -2.79 6.59
C LYS A 197 -27.45 -3.95 5.64
N LYS A 198 -28.28 -4.99 5.75
CA LYS A 198 -28.47 -6.03 4.73
C LYS A 198 -28.66 -5.42 3.34
#